data_AF-A0A6C9EIT0-F1
#
_entry.id   AF-A0A6C9EIT0-F1
#
_cell.length_a   1.000
_cell.length_b   1.000
_cell.length_c   1.000
_cell.angle_alpha   90.00
_cell.angle_beta   90.00
_cell.angle_gamma   90.00
#
_symmetry.space_group_name_H-M   'P 1'
#
loop_
_entity.id
_entity.type
_entity.pdbx_description
1 polymer ?
#
loop_
_entity_poly.entity_id
_entity_poly.type
_entity_poly.pdbx_seq_one_letter_code
_entity_poly.pdbx_strand_id
1 'polypeptide(L)'
;VLVRNALFRRVRLMDLDQPDKLGALDKDWGYGVHEWEDVLDDYYDEHEYVGIGAEARSPELFMLDDKHENDEHTWKVRQIIDDSDGDHDWAIEGIVDLDATQDTGEVVFHDYKVSN
;
A
#
# COMPACT_ATOMS: atom_id res chain seq x y z
N VAL A 1 -10.30 9.00 -4.68
CA VAL A 1 -10.60 7.63 -5.21
C VAL A 1 -9.37 6.96 -5.79
N LEU A 2 -8.56 7.67 -6.60
CA LEU A 2 -7.34 7.15 -7.23
C LEU A 2 -6.33 6.55 -6.22
N VAL A 3 -5.95 7.30 -5.18
CA VAL A 3 -4.96 6.84 -4.19
C VAL A 3 -5.40 5.58 -3.44
N ARG A 4 -6.63 5.57 -2.93
CA ARG A 4 -7.21 4.38 -2.28
C ARG A 4 -7.23 3.17 -3.21
N ASN A 5 -7.61 3.35 -4.49
CA ASN A 5 -7.60 2.26 -5.47
C ASN A 5 -6.19 1.75 -5.76
N ALA A 6 -5.19 2.63 -5.80
CA ALA A 6 -3.81 2.25 -6.03
C ALA A 6 -3.23 1.45 -4.86
N LEU A 7 -3.48 1.87 -3.62
CA LEU A 7 -3.08 1.09 -2.44
C LEU A 7 -3.81 -0.24 -2.38
N PHE A 8 -5.13 -0.26 -2.61
CA PHE A 8 -5.88 -1.52 -2.61
C PHE A 8 -5.50 -2.47 -3.76
N ARG A 9 -4.94 -1.97 -4.85
CA ARG A 9 -4.37 -2.82 -5.91
C ARG A 9 -3.22 -3.66 -5.37
N ARG A 10 -2.39 -3.11 -4.47
CA ARG A 10 -1.28 -3.83 -3.84
C ARG A 10 -1.81 -4.88 -2.87
N VAL A 11 -2.78 -4.54 -2.02
CA VAL A 11 -3.47 -5.50 -1.13
C VAL A 11 -4.01 -6.71 -1.91
N ARG A 12 -4.64 -6.48 -3.07
CA ARG A 12 -5.10 -7.58 -3.94
C ARG A 12 -3.98 -8.42 -4.53
N LEU A 13 -2.81 -7.83 -4.79
CA LEU A 13 -1.67 -8.58 -5.31
C LEU A 13 -0.96 -9.35 -4.19
N MET A 14 -1.02 -8.86 -2.94
CA MET A 14 -0.61 -9.62 -1.77
C MET A 14 -1.48 -10.87 -1.62
N ASP A 15 -2.82 -10.73 -1.62
CA ASP A 15 -3.77 -11.87 -1.60
C ASP A 15 -3.53 -12.90 -2.71
N LEU A 16 -3.09 -12.44 -3.88
CA LEU A 16 -2.81 -13.31 -5.03
C LEU A 16 -1.40 -13.93 -5.01
N ASP A 17 -0.57 -13.58 -4.03
CA ASP A 17 0.84 -13.96 -3.93
C ASP A 17 1.61 -13.66 -5.24
N GLN A 18 1.58 -12.38 -5.65
CA GLN A 18 2.17 -11.90 -6.92
C GLN A 18 3.29 -10.88 -6.71
N PRO A 19 4.45 -11.30 -6.16
CA PRO A 19 5.58 -10.41 -5.92
C PRO A 19 6.16 -9.81 -7.20
N ASP A 20 6.05 -10.51 -8.34
CA ASP A 20 6.50 -10.01 -9.65
C ASP A 20 5.74 -8.74 -10.06
N LYS A 21 4.41 -8.73 -9.86
CA LYS A 21 3.55 -7.60 -10.20
C LYS A 21 3.65 -6.48 -9.18
N LEU A 22 3.81 -6.82 -7.91
CA LEU A 22 4.08 -5.85 -6.84
C LEU A 22 5.42 -5.15 -7.09
N GLY A 23 6.48 -5.90 -7.33
CA GLY A 23 7.79 -5.37 -7.68
C GLY A 23 7.79 -4.52 -8.95
N ALA A 24 7.01 -4.89 -9.96
CA ALA A 24 6.85 -4.07 -11.16
C ALA A 24 6.21 -2.70 -10.87
N LEU A 25 5.34 -2.60 -9.86
CA LEU A 25 4.71 -1.36 -9.42
C LEU A 25 5.64 -0.51 -8.55
N ASP A 26 6.37 -1.13 -7.63
CA ASP A 26 6.97 -0.41 -6.51
C ASP A 26 8.51 -0.34 -6.54
N LYS A 27 9.15 -0.91 -7.57
CA LYS A 27 10.63 -0.89 -7.72
C LYS A 27 11.23 0.51 -7.69
N ASP A 28 10.51 1.53 -8.18
CA ASP A 28 11.00 2.91 -8.22
C ASP A 28 11.05 3.53 -6.82
N TRP A 29 10.40 2.89 -5.84
CA TRP A 29 10.41 3.25 -4.42
C TRP A 29 11.11 2.20 -3.55
N GLY A 30 11.96 1.37 -4.14
CA GLY A 30 12.83 0.43 -3.41
C GLY A 30 12.20 -0.94 -3.11
N TYR A 31 10.99 -1.22 -3.60
CA TYR A 31 10.34 -2.52 -3.44
C TYR A 31 10.28 -3.24 -4.79
N GLY A 32 11.37 -3.90 -5.16
CA GLY A 32 11.43 -4.80 -6.31
C GLY A 32 10.76 -6.15 -6.02
N VAL A 33 10.93 -7.11 -6.92
CA VAL A 33 10.35 -8.45 -6.75
C VAL A 33 10.87 -9.14 -5.49
N HIS A 34 12.17 -9.02 -5.20
CA HIS A 34 12.79 -9.69 -4.06
C HIS A 34 12.36 -9.08 -2.73
N GLU A 35 12.27 -7.75 -2.64
CA GLU A 35 11.77 -7.09 -1.44
C GLU A 35 10.29 -7.42 -1.17
N TRP A 36 9.50 -7.64 -2.24
CA TRP A 36 8.12 -8.11 -2.09
C TRP A 36 8.02 -9.61 -1.78
N GLU A 37 8.92 -10.45 -2.28
CA GLU A 37 9.02 -11.86 -1.86
C GLU A 37 9.28 -11.93 -0.35
N ASP A 38 10.28 -11.19 0.15
CA ASP A 38 10.63 -11.15 1.58
C ASP A 38 9.44 -10.67 2.43
N VAL A 39 8.75 -9.61 2.00
CA VAL A 39 7.56 -9.08 2.70
C VAL A 39 6.41 -10.09 2.74
N LEU A 40 6.14 -10.78 1.63
CA LEU A 40 5.05 -11.75 1.57
C LEU A 40 5.39 -13.00 2.39
N ASP A 41 6.63 -13.47 2.35
CA ASP A 41 7.10 -14.58 3.17
C ASP A 41 6.93 -14.25 4.66
N ASP A 42 7.39 -13.07 5.11
CA ASP A 42 7.23 -12.61 6.50
C ASP A 42 5.75 -12.48 6.90
N TYR A 43 4.90 -11.94 6.02
CA TYR A 43 3.46 -11.82 6.26
C TYR A 43 2.79 -13.19 6.39
N TYR A 44 3.09 -14.13 5.48
CA TYR A 44 2.45 -15.45 5.46
C TYR A 44 3.02 -16.43 6.50
N ASP A 45 4.18 -16.14 7.07
CA ASP A 45 4.69 -16.81 8.27
C ASP A 45 3.87 -16.44 9.52
N GLU A 46 3.25 -15.25 9.54
CA GLU A 46 2.43 -14.74 10.65
C GLU A 46 0.93 -14.97 10.45
N HIS A 47 0.42 -14.80 9.22
CA HIS A 47 -1.01 -14.80 8.90
C HIS A 47 -1.37 -15.70 7.71
N GLU A 48 -2.54 -16.34 7.73
CA GLU A 48 -2.93 -17.33 6.73
C GLU A 48 -3.47 -16.73 5.42
N TYR A 49 -4.09 -15.55 5.46
CA TYR A 49 -4.69 -14.91 4.28
C TYR A 49 -4.70 -13.38 4.36
N VAL A 50 -4.94 -12.74 3.22
CA VAL A 50 -5.18 -11.30 3.10
C VAL A 50 -6.66 -11.06 2.81
N GLY A 51 -7.33 -10.31 3.67
CA GLY A 51 -8.69 -9.86 3.48
C GLY A 51 -8.81 -8.88 2.32
N ILE A 52 -9.66 -9.21 1.34
CA ILE A 52 -9.94 -8.36 0.16
C ILE A 52 -11.42 -7.93 0.07
N GLY A 53 -12.18 -8.18 1.13
CA GLY A 53 -13.61 -7.92 1.24
C GLY A 53 -13.97 -6.43 1.36
N ALA A 54 -15.23 -6.17 1.72
CA ALA A 54 -15.69 -4.81 1.99
C ALA A 54 -14.99 -4.19 3.21
N GLU A 55 -14.66 -5.01 4.21
CA GLU A 55 -14.00 -4.57 5.44
C GLU A 55 -12.59 -4.04 5.17
N ALA A 56 -11.78 -4.76 4.39
CA ALA A 56 -10.46 -4.31 3.92
C ALA A 56 -10.44 -2.93 3.23
N ARG A 57 -11.61 -2.43 2.78
CA ARG A 57 -11.79 -1.11 2.12
C ARG A 57 -12.41 -0.06 3.05
N SER A 58 -12.72 -0.43 4.27
CA SER A 58 -13.41 0.40 5.24
C SER A 58 -12.56 1.63 5.60
N PRO A 59 -13.17 2.71 6.09
CA PRO A 59 -12.43 3.85 6.61
C PRO A 59 -11.54 3.53 7.82
N GLU A 60 -11.75 2.40 8.49
CA GLU A 60 -10.94 1.99 9.64
C GLU A 60 -9.57 1.48 9.20
N LEU A 61 -9.50 0.82 8.04
CA LEU A 61 -8.27 0.27 7.48
C LEU A 61 -7.56 1.19 6.48
N PHE A 62 -8.10 2.40 6.26
CA PHE A 62 -7.50 3.38 5.35
C PHE A 62 -7.45 4.78 5.95
N MET A 63 -6.25 5.32 6.10
CA MET A 63 -6.00 6.69 6.55
C MET A 63 -5.39 7.53 5.43
N LEU A 64 -5.82 8.79 5.38
CA LEU A 64 -5.26 9.85 4.54
C LEU A 64 -5.17 11.12 5.37
N ASP A 65 -3.96 11.69 5.49
CA ASP A 65 -3.69 13.00 6.07
C ASP A 65 -3.31 13.96 4.95
N ASP A 66 -4.14 14.99 4.74
CA ASP A 66 -4.05 15.99 3.68
C ASP A 66 -3.53 17.35 4.14
N LYS A 67 -2.99 17.44 5.37
CA LYS A 67 -2.50 18.70 5.94
C LYS A 67 -1.54 19.47 5.04
N HIS A 68 -0.71 18.75 4.29
CA HIS A 68 0.34 19.32 3.45
C HIS A 68 -0.05 19.44 1.97
N GLU A 69 -1.34 19.39 1.65
CA GLU A 69 -1.83 19.52 0.27
C GLU A 69 -1.50 20.89 -0.35
N ASN A 70 -1.55 21.98 0.42
CA ASN A 70 -1.46 23.34 -0.11
C ASN A 70 -0.05 23.96 -0.06
N ASP A 71 0.86 23.41 0.73
CA ASP A 71 2.22 23.93 0.94
C ASP A 71 3.28 23.02 0.34
N GLU A 72 3.22 21.71 0.60
CA GLU A 72 4.17 20.72 0.06
C GLU A 72 3.59 19.91 -1.11
N HIS A 73 2.29 20.03 -1.37
CA HIS A 73 1.57 19.24 -2.37
C HIS A 73 1.72 17.73 -2.13
N THR A 74 1.59 17.32 -0.87
CA THR A 74 1.68 15.91 -0.47
C THR A 74 0.50 15.43 0.34
N TRP A 75 0.21 14.13 0.24
CA TRP A 75 -0.69 13.43 1.15
C TRP A 75 0.03 12.27 1.82
N LYS A 76 -0.08 12.14 3.14
CA LYS A 76 0.35 10.92 3.84
C LYS A 76 -0.78 9.90 3.84
N VAL A 77 -0.48 8.67 3.45
CA VAL A 77 -1.46 7.59 3.35
C VAL A 77 -1.00 6.33 4.05
N ARG A 78 -1.96 5.58 4.59
CA ARG A 78 -1.76 4.27 5.20
C ARG A 78 -2.94 3.35 4.87
N GLN A 79 -2.65 2.19 4.29
CA GLN A 79 -3.58 1.09 4.09
C GLN A 79 -3.15 -0.06 5.00
N ILE A 80 -3.93 -0.32 6.05
CA ILE A 80 -3.75 -1.50 6.91
C ILE A 80 -4.22 -2.74 6.14
N ILE A 81 -3.51 -3.85 6.33
CA ILE A 81 -3.88 -5.14 5.78
C ILE A 81 -4.87 -5.81 6.73
N ASP A 82 -5.99 -6.28 6.18
CA ASP A 82 -6.98 -7.05 6.92
C ASP A 82 -6.50 -8.50 6.99
N ASP A 83 -5.80 -8.90 8.05
CA ASP A 83 -5.21 -10.23 8.17
C ASP A 83 -6.21 -11.30 8.65
N SER A 84 -5.74 -12.55 8.76
CA SER A 84 -6.57 -13.69 9.15
C SER A 84 -7.01 -13.69 10.60
N ASP A 85 -6.23 -13.04 11.46
CA ASP A 85 -6.35 -13.11 12.92
C ASP A 85 -7.02 -11.87 13.50
N GLY A 86 -7.10 -10.79 12.69
CA GLY A 86 -7.67 -9.50 13.04
C GLY A 86 -6.73 -8.64 13.86
N ASP A 87 -5.41 -8.87 13.75
CA ASP A 87 -4.39 -8.16 14.51
C ASP A 87 -4.09 -6.76 13.94
N HIS A 88 -4.23 -6.60 12.62
CA HIS A 88 -4.15 -5.33 11.88
C HIS A 88 -2.82 -4.57 12.11
N ASP A 89 -1.72 -5.32 12.24
CA ASP A 89 -0.35 -4.85 12.45
C ASP A 89 0.36 -4.48 11.14
N TRP A 90 0.13 -5.24 10.06
CA TRP A 90 0.70 -4.94 8.75
C TRP A 90 0.03 -3.75 8.04
N ALA A 91 0.84 -2.92 7.38
CA ALA A 91 0.35 -1.79 6.58
C ALA A 91 1.27 -1.39 5.43
N ILE A 92 0.67 -0.89 4.35
CA ILE A 92 1.35 -0.14 3.28
C ILE A 92 1.21 1.36 3.57
N GLU A 93 2.34 2.06 3.67
CA GLU A 93 2.41 3.49 3.96
C GLU A 93 3.12 4.23 2.83
N GLY A 94 2.76 5.50 2.64
CA GLY A 94 3.52 6.37 1.75
C GLY A 94 3.19 7.85 1.87
N ILE A 95 4.05 8.66 1.26
CA ILE A 95 3.85 10.10 1.04
C ILE A 95 3.65 10.29 -0.46
N VAL A 96 2.42 10.61 -0.86
CA VAL A 96 2.04 10.82 -2.26
C VAL A 96 2.52 12.18 -2.73
N ASP A 97 3.18 12.22 -3.88
CA ASP A 97 3.50 13.44 -4.64
C ASP A 97 2.29 13.81 -5.50
N LEU A 98 1.59 14.88 -5.16
CA LEU A 98 0.35 15.25 -5.85
C LEU A 98 0.62 15.84 -7.24
N ASP A 99 1.72 16.57 -7.42
CA ASP A 99 2.07 17.17 -8.71
C ASP A 99 2.42 16.06 -9.72
N ALA A 100 3.31 15.14 -9.35
CA ALA A 100 3.68 14.01 -10.20
C ALA A 100 2.50 13.05 -10.44
N THR A 101 1.64 12.87 -9.44
CA THR A 101 0.42 12.05 -9.60
C THR A 101 -0.55 12.67 -10.61
N GLN A 102 -0.71 13.99 -10.59
CA GLN A 102 -1.56 14.71 -11.56
C GLN A 102 -0.99 14.66 -12.98
N ASP A 103 0.33 14.80 -13.12
CA ASP A 103 0.99 14.80 -14.43
C ASP A 103 0.98 13.43 -15.12
N THR A 104 1.16 12.36 -14.34
CA THR A 104 1.24 10.98 -14.87
C THR A 104 -0.12 10.28 -14.94
N GLY A 105 -1.08 10.69 -14.10
CA GLY A 105 -2.34 9.99 -13.91
C GLY A 105 -2.24 8.70 -13.09
N GLU A 106 -1.07 8.40 -12.52
CA GLU A 106 -0.81 7.27 -11.63
C GLU A 106 -0.30 7.78 -10.28
N VAL A 107 -0.49 7.02 -9.19
CA VAL A 107 0.02 7.45 -7.87
C VAL A 107 1.53 7.38 -7.86
N VAL A 108 2.17 8.51 -7.56
CA VAL A 108 3.60 8.63 -7.35
C VAL A 108 3.89 8.91 -5.89
N PHE A 109 4.92 8.28 -5.33
CA PHE A 109 5.34 8.48 -3.95
C PHE A 109 6.71 9.17 -3.84
N HIS A 110 6.87 10.03 -2.84
CA HIS A 110 8.17 10.48 -2.35
C HIS A 110 8.80 9.47 -1.37
N ASP A 111 7.94 8.81 -0.59
CA ASP A 111 8.32 7.79 0.38
C ASP A 111 7.28 6.67 0.34
N TYR A 112 7.74 5.44 0.47
CA TYR A 112 6.92 4.24 0.38
C TYR A 112 7.54 3.15 1.24
N LYS A 113 6.70 2.46 2.04
CA LYS A 113 7.13 1.31 2.81
C LYS A 113 5.98 0.37 3.12
N VAL A 114 6.35 -0.88 3.40
CA VAL A 114 5.49 -1.85 4.07
C VAL A 114 6.03 -2.03 5.49
N SER A 115 5.16 -1.92 6.48
CA SER A 115 5.51 -2.06 7.91
C SER A 115 4.70 -3.18 8.55
N ASN A 116 5.36 -3.92 9.45
CA ASN A 116 4.78 -4.79 10.47
C ASN A 116 5.03 -4.12 11.83
#